data_AF-A0A109KLG1-F1
#
_entry.id   AF-A0A109KLG1-F1
#
_cell.length_a   1.000
_cell.length_b   1.000
_cell.length_c   1.000
_cell.angle_alpha   90.00
_cell.angle_beta   90.00
_cell.angle_gamma   90.00
#
_symmetry.space_group_name_H-M   'P 1'
#
loop_
_entity.id
_entity.type
_entity.pdbx_description
1 polymer ?
#
loop_
_entity_poly.entity_id
_entity_poly.type
_entity_poly.pdbx_seq_one_letter_code
_entity_poly.pdbx_strand_id
1 'polypeptide(L)'
;MGVVVCGDGHQMLYRFRGAVDALNATWLDKAEVHYLTQSFRFGSAVAHVANMVLAFKGESRQLAGLGGETRVSKALPADLEHRTVLCRTVVGVIETALANVETGAKIYWVGGIEGYNLQDLEDLHALSKGWRDRVKGKKLLQEYPDYDLYKQIADESQDPEMNRSIKIIEQYSADLPELFAKLRRNAVTDELEATITLSTAHRSKGLEWDAVQLAEDFTFDPFNPENEKEPWIDEMNLLYVACTRAMRVLAVNSTMLEIMKEFVDRRDGRKPNTPMVFRKKQVAAA
;
A
#
# COMPACT_ATOMS: atom_id res chain seq x y z
N MET A 1 1.38 -35.11 -18.59
CA MET A 1 1.39 -34.18 -17.44
C MET A 1 0.52 -33.00 -17.81
N GLY A 2 -0.50 -32.70 -17.02
CA GLY A 2 -1.25 -31.44 -17.13
C GLY A 2 -0.55 -30.36 -16.31
N VAL A 3 -0.74 -29.10 -16.71
CA VAL A 3 -0.30 -27.93 -15.93
C VAL A 3 -1.55 -27.31 -15.31
N VAL A 4 -1.53 -27.07 -14.01
CA VAL A 4 -2.57 -26.31 -13.30
C VAL A 4 -1.97 -24.96 -12.91
N VAL A 5 -2.63 -23.88 -13.31
CA VAL A 5 -2.24 -22.51 -12.95
C VAL A 5 -3.31 -21.93 -12.04
N CYS A 6 -2.89 -21.32 -10.93
CA CYS A 6 -3.78 -20.67 -9.98
C CYS A 6 -3.25 -19.28 -9.65
N GLY A 7 -4.14 -18.30 -9.57
CA GLY A 7 -3.80 -16.92 -9.26
C GLY A 7 -5.04 -16.07 -9.05
N ASP A 8 -4.82 -14.79 -8.75
CA ASP A 8 -5.87 -13.79 -8.62
C ASP A 8 -5.39 -12.52 -9.33
N GLY A 9 -5.95 -12.25 -10.51
CA GLY A 9 -5.62 -11.07 -11.31
C GLY A 9 -5.96 -9.75 -10.59
N HIS A 10 -6.87 -9.79 -9.61
CA HIS A 10 -7.20 -8.64 -8.77
C HIS A 10 -6.17 -8.38 -7.65
N GLN A 11 -5.21 -9.29 -7.44
CA GLN A 11 -4.05 -9.09 -6.56
C GLN A 11 -2.75 -8.86 -7.35
N MET A 12 -2.82 -8.58 -8.66
CA MET A 12 -1.63 -8.20 -9.41
C MET A 12 -1.09 -6.86 -8.87
N LEU A 13 0.17 -6.85 -8.45
CA LEU A 13 0.90 -5.68 -7.96
C LEU A 13 2.20 -5.53 -8.75
N TYR A 14 2.86 -4.37 -8.61
CA TYR A 14 4.18 -4.09 -9.20
C TYR A 14 4.21 -4.02 -10.74
N ARG A 15 3.12 -3.58 -11.41
CA ARG A 15 3.12 -3.38 -12.87
C ARG A 15 4.25 -2.44 -13.33
N PHE A 16 4.56 -1.41 -12.55
CA PHE A 16 5.68 -0.49 -12.80
C PHE A 16 7.06 -1.16 -12.81
N ARG A 17 7.19 -2.40 -12.29
CA ARG A 17 8.40 -3.24 -12.37
C ARG A 17 8.32 -4.30 -13.46
N GLY A 18 7.32 -4.22 -14.35
CA GLY A 18 7.10 -5.18 -15.43
C GLY A 18 6.29 -6.41 -15.03
N ALA A 19 5.62 -6.41 -13.87
CA ALA A 19 4.72 -7.52 -13.51
C ALA A 19 3.53 -7.59 -14.48
N VAL A 20 3.22 -8.81 -14.93
CA VAL A 20 2.09 -9.12 -15.82
C VAL A 20 1.22 -10.19 -15.18
N ASP A 21 -0.09 -10.16 -15.49
CA ASP A 21 -1.00 -11.21 -15.03
C ASP A 21 -0.81 -12.47 -15.87
N ALA A 22 -0.20 -13.48 -15.26
CA ALA A 22 0.07 -14.77 -15.89
C ALA A 22 -1.20 -15.52 -16.33
N LEU A 23 -2.37 -15.20 -15.74
CA LEU A 23 -3.64 -15.82 -16.11
C LEU A 23 -4.18 -15.33 -17.47
N ASN A 24 -3.64 -14.22 -18.00
CA ASN A 24 -4.01 -13.70 -19.32
C ASN A 24 -3.09 -14.22 -20.44
N ALA A 25 -2.26 -15.22 -20.17
CA ALA A 25 -1.35 -15.76 -21.16
C ALA A 25 -2.11 -16.59 -22.22
N THR A 26 -1.83 -16.36 -23.50
CA THR A 26 -2.56 -16.96 -24.65
C THR A 26 -2.53 -18.49 -24.69
N TRP A 27 -1.55 -19.13 -24.05
CA TRP A 27 -1.50 -20.59 -23.94
C TRP A 27 -2.57 -21.17 -23.00
N LEU A 28 -3.25 -20.32 -22.22
CA LEU A 28 -4.38 -20.67 -21.36
C LEU A 28 -5.74 -20.52 -22.05
N ASP A 29 -5.81 -20.01 -23.29
CA ASP A 29 -7.07 -19.71 -23.99
C ASP A 29 -8.02 -20.92 -24.13
N LYS A 30 -7.47 -22.15 -24.07
CA LYS A 30 -8.22 -23.41 -24.16
C LYS A 30 -8.25 -24.19 -22.84
N ALA A 31 -7.74 -23.61 -21.75
CA ALA A 31 -7.69 -24.29 -20.46
C ALA A 31 -9.10 -24.41 -19.86
N GLU A 32 -9.33 -25.47 -19.09
CA GLU A 32 -10.52 -25.56 -18.24
C GLU A 32 -10.38 -24.55 -17.10
N VAL A 33 -11.40 -23.71 -16.90
CA VAL A 33 -11.37 -22.62 -15.91
C VAL A 33 -12.30 -22.96 -14.76
N HIS A 34 -11.74 -23.00 -13.56
CA HIS A 34 -12.47 -23.10 -12.30
C HIS A 34 -12.21 -21.86 -11.44
N TYR A 35 -13.16 -21.54 -10.56
CA TYR A 35 -13.10 -20.33 -9.74
C TYR A 35 -12.98 -20.67 -8.26
N LEU A 36 -11.97 -20.12 -7.60
CA LEU A 36 -11.77 -20.20 -6.16
C LEU A 36 -12.30 -18.92 -5.50
N THR A 37 -13.63 -18.82 -5.39
CA THR A 37 -14.30 -17.64 -4.83
C THR A 37 -14.47 -17.70 -3.31
N GLN A 38 -13.91 -18.71 -2.64
CA GLN A 38 -14.06 -18.92 -1.20
C GLN A 38 -12.72 -18.65 -0.50
N SER A 39 -12.73 -17.72 0.46
CA SER A 39 -11.58 -17.37 1.30
C SER A 39 -11.80 -17.86 2.73
N PHE A 40 -10.89 -18.67 3.25
CA PHE A 40 -10.91 -19.13 4.64
C PHE A 40 -10.23 -18.14 5.61
N ARG A 41 -9.62 -17.06 5.08
CA ARG A 41 -8.88 -16.08 5.88
C ARG A 41 -9.79 -15.20 6.74
N PHE A 42 -10.93 -14.81 6.19
CA PHE A 42 -11.81 -13.81 6.78
C PHE A 42 -13.28 -14.14 6.56
N GLY A 43 -14.14 -13.56 7.39
CA GLY A 43 -15.57 -13.70 7.34
C GLY A 43 -16.26 -12.79 6.32
N SER A 44 -17.59 -12.83 6.36
CA SER A 44 -18.46 -12.17 5.38
C SER A 44 -18.31 -10.64 5.32
N ALA A 45 -18.00 -9.97 6.44
CA ALA A 45 -17.91 -8.50 6.46
C ALA A 45 -16.72 -7.98 5.65
N VAL A 46 -15.53 -8.58 5.82
CA VAL A 46 -14.35 -8.24 5.00
C VAL A 46 -14.58 -8.65 3.55
N ALA A 47 -15.20 -9.82 3.31
CA ALA A 47 -15.55 -10.25 1.95
C ALA A 47 -16.49 -9.25 1.26
N HIS A 48 -17.45 -8.67 1.98
CA HIS A 48 -18.38 -7.68 1.45
C HIS A 48 -17.66 -6.40 1.02
N VAL A 49 -16.75 -5.87 1.86
CA VAL A 49 -15.91 -4.71 1.51
C VAL A 49 -15.04 -5.02 0.30
N ALA A 50 -14.42 -6.20 0.26
CA ALA A 50 -13.60 -6.62 -0.87
C ALA A 50 -14.43 -6.72 -2.17
N ASN A 51 -15.65 -7.26 -2.10
CA ASN A 51 -16.59 -7.32 -3.23
C ASN A 51 -17.01 -5.94 -3.73
N MET A 52 -17.08 -4.91 -2.89
CA MET A 52 -17.35 -3.54 -3.36
C MET A 52 -16.23 -3.03 -4.26
N VAL A 53 -14.97 -3.28 -3.88
CA VAL A 53 -13.80 -2.95 -4.72
C VAL A 53 -13.84 -3.73 -6.03
N LEU A 54 -14.12 -5.05 -5.95
CA LEU A 54 -14.21 -5.93 -7.11
C LEU A 54 -15.34 -5.52 -8.08
N ALA A 55 -16.50 -5.11 -7.56
CA ALA A 55 -17.65 -4.70 -8.37
C ALA A 55 -17.31 -3.49 -9.26
N PHE A 56 -16.60 -2.48 -8.74
CA PHE A 56 -16.17 -1.34 -9.56
C PHE A 56 -15.15 -1.71 -10.63
N LYS A 57 -14.40 -2.80 -10.43
CA LYS A 57 -13.49 -3.36 -11.43
C LYS A 57 -14.19 -4.25 -12.46
N GLY A 58 -15.52 -4.41 -12.37
CA GLY A 58 -16.31 -5.21 -13.28
C GLY A 58 -16.34 -6.70 -12.97
N GLU A 59 -15.87 -7.12 -11.79
CA GLU A 59 -15.98 -8.51 -11.35
C GLU A 59 -17.43 -8.80 -10.88
N SER A 60 -18.01 -9.85 -11.43
CA SER A 60 -19.40 -10.27 -11.17
C SER A 60 -19.47 -11.43 -10.17
N ARG A 61 -18.40 -12.22 -10.07
CA ARG A 61 -18.29 -13.34 -9.13
C ARG A 61 -18.06 -12.80 -7.73
N GLN A 62 -18.88 -13.25 -6.78
CA GLN A 62 -18.77 -12.81 -5.39
C GLN A 62 -17.73 -13.64 -4.64
N LEU A 63 -16.79 -12.95 -4.00
CA LEU A 63 -15.90 -13.52 -2.99
C LEU A 63 -16.70 -13.84 -1.73
N ALA A 64 -16.68 -15.09 -1.28
CA ALA A 64 -17.28 -15.54 -0.04
C ALA A 64 -16.20 -15.66 1.05
N GLY A 65 -16.43 -15.01 2.19
CA GLY A 65 -15.62 -15.20 3.38
C GLY A 65 -16.15 -16.37 4.21
N LEU A 66 -15.37 -17.45 4.29
CA LEU A 66 -15.64 -18.65 5.08
C LEU A 66 -14.77 -18.73 6.35
N GLY A 67 -13.95 -17.70 6.61
CA GLY A 67 -13.19 -17.59 7.85
C GLY A 67 -14.06 -17.24 9.06
N GLY A 68 -13.42 -16.94 10.18
CA GLY A 68 -14.09 -16.50 11.41
C GLY A 68 -14.90 -15.21 11.23
N GLU A 69 -15.75 -14.89 12.22
CA GLU A 69 -16.51 -13.65 12.20
C GLU A 69 -15.58 -12.44 12.12
N THR A 70 -15.88 -11.54 11.18
CA THR A 70 -15.11 -10.31 10.97
C THR A 70 -15.95 -9.07 11.16
N ARG A 71 -15.31 -8.01 11.65
CA ARG A 71 -15.89 -6.68 11.78
C ARG A 71 -15.16 -5.68 10.89
N VAL A 72 -15.93 -4.75 10.33
CA VAL A 72 -15.41 -3.58 9.61
C VAL A 72 -15.79 -2.32 10.39
N SER A 73 -14.84 -1.44 10.62
CA SER A 73 -15.03 -0.20 11.38
C SER A 73 -14.18 0.94 10.83
N LYS A 74 -14.37 2.17 11.33
CA LYS A 74 -13.55 3.34 10.97
C LYS A 74 -12.23 3.43 11.73
N ALA A 75 -12.12 2.68 12.82
CA ALA A 75 -10.95 2.63 13.69
C ALA A 75 -10.87 1.25 14.35
N LEU A 76 -9.65 0.85 14.71
CA LEU A 76 -9.43 -0.37 15.49
C LEU A 76 -9.88 -0.16 16.95
N PRO A 77 -10.23 -1.23 17.68
CA PRO A 77 -10.36 -1.20 19.14
C PRO A 77 -9.08 -0.67 19.80
N ALA A 78 -9.23 0.10 20.88
CA ALA A 78 -8.11 0.76 21.54
C ALA A 78 -7.25 -0.20 22.39
N ASP A 79 -7.83 -1.33 22.79
CA ASP A 79 -7.33 -2.31 23.74
C ASP A 79 -6.68 -3.55 23.08
N LEU A 80 -6.31 -3.46 21.80
CA LEU A 80 -5.63 -4.54 21.11
C LEU A 80 -4.19 -4.70 21.59
N GLU A 81 -3.79 -5.94 21.91
CA GLU A 81 -2.39 -6.30 22.21
C GLU A 81 -1.47 -6.09 20.99
N HIS A 82 -1.97 -6.44 19.80
CA HIS A 82 -1.27 -6.27 18.53
C HIS A 82 -2.21 -5.67 17.47
N ARG A 83 -1.66 -4.74 16.68
CA ARG A 83 -2.33 -4.19 15.50
C ARG A 83 -1.39 -4.10 14.31
N THR A 84 -1.93 -4.19 13.11
CA THR A 84 -1.18 -3.94 11.88
C THR A 84 -1.69 -2.68 11.18
N VAL A 85 -0.77 -1.81 10.74
CA VAL A 85 -1.09 -0.67 9.88
C VAL A 85 -0.48 -0.89 8.51
N LEU A 86 -1.34 -0.84 7.48
CA LEU A 86 -0.94 -0.97 6.09
C LEU A 86 -0.99 0.40 5.40
N CYS A 87 0.17 0.86 4.95
CA CYS A 87 0.32 2.13 4.25
C CYS A 87 0.42 1.92 2.74
N ARG A 88 -0.01 2.91 1.97
CA ARG A 88 0.20 2.95 0.52
C ARG A 88 1.67 3.17 0.18
N THR A 89 2.35 4.01 0.95
CA THR A 89 3.69 4.52 0.68
C THR A 89 4.67 4.17 1.80
N VAL A 90 5.97 4.17 1.50
CA VAL A 90 7.01 4.01 2.54
C VAL A 90 7.04 5.24 3.48
N VAL A 91 6.76 6.44 2.98
CA VAL A 91 6.60 7.64 3.84
C VAL A 91 5.54 7.38 4.88
N GLY A 92 4.35 6.92 4.47
CA GLY A 92 3.27 6.60 5.40
C GLY A 92 3.69 5.60 6.48
N VAL A 93 4.50 4.60 6.14
CA VAL A 93 5.06 3.64 7.12
C VAL A 93 5.95 4.36 8.13
N ILE A 94 6.89 5.19 7.66
CA ILE A 94 7.83 5.93 8.53
C ILE A 94 7.08 6.92 9.42
N GLU A 95 6.14 7.69 8.86
CA GLU A 95 5.31 8.63 9.64
C GLU A 95 4.46 7.91 10.69
N THR A 96 3.88 6.77 10.33
CA THR A 96 3.14 5.93 11.28
C THR A 96 4.07 5.42 12.38
N ALA A 97 5.29 5.00 12.04
CA ALA A 97 6.27 4.55 13.01
C ALA A 97 6.66 5.67 13.99
N LEU A 98 6.92 6.88 13.47
CA LEU A 98 7.25 8.05 14.28
C LEU A 98 6.10 8.45 15.21
N ALA A 99 4.86 8.38 14.76
CA ALA A 99 3.69 8.67 15.60
C ALA A 99 3.52 7.65 16.76
N ASN A 100 3.96 6.41 16.57
CA ASN A 100 3.81 5.33 17.56
C ASN A 100 5.06 5.17 18.45
N VAL A 101 6.25 5.56 17.98
CA VAL A 101 7.49 5.45 18.76
C VAL A 101 7.46 6.36 19.98
N GLU A 102 6.84 7.53 19.86
CA GLU A 102 6.63 8.48 20.96
C GLU A 102 5.76 7.89 22.09
N THR A 103 4.94 6.88 21.79
CA THR A 103 4.14 6.14 22.78
C THR A 103 4.82 4.90 23.36
N GLY A 104 6.09 4.64 23.00
CA GLY A 104 6.84 3.47 23.46
C GLY A 104 6.49 2.15 22.76
N ALA A 105 5.84 2.21 21.59
CA ALA A 105 5.43 1.02 20.84
C ALA A 105 6.64 0.15 20.43
N LYS A 106 6.47 -1.17 20.47
CA LYS A 106 7.41 -2.15 19.88
C LYS A 106 6.98 -2.41 18.44
N ILE A 107 7.83 -2.07 17.49
CA ILE A 107 7.45 -1.97 16.07
C ILE A 107 8.10 -3.11 15.29
N TYR A 108 7.28 -3.99 14.73
CA TYR A 108 7.75 -4.95 13.73
C TYR A 108 7.58 -4.35 12.33
N TRP A 109 8.63 -4.44 11.52
CA TRP A 109 8.66 -3.91 10.15
C TRP A 109 8.64 -5.07 9.18
N VAL A 110 7.59 -5.18 8.36
CA VAL A 110 7.52 -6.25 7.36
C VAL A 110 8.66 -6.09 6.35
N GLY A 111 9.52 -7.11 6.26
CA GLY A 111 10.73 -7.09 5.45
C GLY A 111 11.94 -6.42 6.11
N GLY A 112 11.88 -6.17 7.43
CA GLY A 112 12.95 -5.56 8.22
C GLY A 112 13.03 -4.04 8.06
N ILE A 113 13.43 -3.34 9.13
CA ILE A 113 13.57 -1.88 9.14
C ILE A 113 14.59 -1.37 8.11
N GLU A 114 15.66 -2.14 7.88
CA GLU A 114 16.67 -1.82 6.86
C GLU A 114 16.08 -1.81 5.44
N GLY A 115 15.02 -2.58 5.18
CA GLY A 115 14.33 -2.62 3.90
C GLY A 115 13.57 -1.33 3.55
N TYR A 116 13.52 -0.35 4.47
CA TYR A 116 12.89 0.97 4.28
C TYR A 116 13.92 2.08 3.98
N ASN A 117 15.20 1.73 3.86
CA ASN A 117 16.30 2.62 3.46
C ASN A 117 16.46 3.85 4.37
N LEU A 118 16.35 3.67 5.70
CA LEU A 118 16.52 4.77 6.65
C LEU A 118 17.92 5.40 6.59
N GLN A 119 18.95 4.61 6.28
CA GLN A 119 20.32 5.10 6.13
C GLN A 119 20.47 6.06 4.93
N ASP A 120 19.82 5.77 3.80
CA ASP A 120 19.87 6.64 2.62
C ASP A 120 19.22 7.99 2.89
N LEU A 121 18.15 8.01 3.70
CA LEU A 121 17.51 9.23 4.16
C LEU A 121 18.40 10.02 5.14
N GLU A 122 19.11 9.36 6.06
CA GLU A 122 20.09 10.03 6.94
C GLU A 122 21.25 10.64 6.14
N ASP A 123 21.71 9.95 5.09
CA ASP A 123 22.75 10.43 4.19
C ASP A 123 22.26 11.63 3.37
N LEU A 124 21.03 11.57 2.83
CA LEU A 124 20.43 12.70 2.12
C LEU A 124 20.19 13.89 3.07
N HIS A 125 19.79 13.64 4.31
CA HIS A 125 19.69 14.65 5.34
C HIS A 125 21.05 15.32 5.59
N ALA A 126 22.12 14.55 5.77
CA ALA A 126 23.47 15.09 5.95
C ALA A 126 23.90 15.94 4.75
N LEU A 127 23.62 15.49 3.52
CA LEU A 127 23.85 16.27 2.30
C LEU A 127 23.07 17.59 2.32
N SER A 128 21.80 17.58 2.74
CA SER A 128 20.95 18.79 2.85
C SER A 128 21.48 19.83 3.85
N LYS A 129 22.24 19.39 4.86
CA LYS A 129 22.92 20.26 5.84
C LYS A 129 24.33 20.68 5.42
N GLY A 130 24.82 20.21 4.28
CA GLY A 130 26.20 20.40 3.83
C GLY A 130 27.23 19.56 4.58
N TRP A 131 26.82 18.60 5.41
CA TRP A 131 27.68 17.72 6.20
C TRP A 131 28.20 16.54 5.37
N ARG A 132 28.94 16.83 4.29
CA ARG A 132 29.42 15.83 3.32
C ARG A 132 30.28 14.73 3.94
N ASP A 133 31.01 15.06 5.00
CA ASP A 133 31.84 14.15 5.79
C ASP A 133 31.02 13.11 6.58
N ARG A 134 29.74 13.38 6.82
CA ARG A 134 28.81 12.48 7.54
C ARG A 134 28.03 11.55 6.62
N VAL A 135 28.10 11.74 5.31
CA VAL A 135 27.42 10.90 4.32
C VAL A 135 28.17 9.58 4.16
N LYS A 136 27.53 8.45 4.47
CA LYS A 136 28.13 7.12 4.38
C LYS A 136 28.10 6.57 2.95
N GLY A 137 26.99 6.79 2.25
CA GLY A 137 26.74 6.36 0.88
C GLY A 137 27.52 7.19 -0.13
N LYS A 138 28.74 6.74 -0.48
CA LYS A 138 29.63 7.44 -1.43
C LYS A 138 28.99 7.67 -2.81
N LYS A 139 28.06 6.80 -3.23
CA LYS A 139 27.33 6.93 -4.49
C LYS A 139 26.54 8.24 -4.55
N LEU A 140 25.87 8.61 -3.45
CA LEU A 140 25.12 9.87 -3.36
C LEU A 140 26.02 11.08 -3.60
N LEU A 141 27.23 11.09 -3.04
CA LEU A 141 28.20 12.18 -3.23
C LEU A 141 28.80 12.24 -4.64
N GLN A 142 28.82 11.11 -5.36
CA GLN A 142 29.33 11.03 -6.74
C GLN A 142 28.30 11.53 -7.75
N GLU A 143 27.04 11.16 -7.54
CA GLU A 143 25.93 11.51 -8.43
C GLU A 143 25.42 12.93 -8.17
N TYR A 144 25.49 13.41 -6.92
CA TYR A 144 24.93 14.69 -6.52
C TYR A 144 25.98 15.55 -5.79
N PRO A 145 26.43 16.66 -6.41
CA PRO A 145 27.33 17.62 -5.78
C PRO A 145 26.73 18.27 -4.53
N ASP A 146 25.43 18.54 -4.52
CA ASP A 146 24.71 19.12 -3.40
C ASP A 146 23.23 18.69 -3.39
N TYR A 147 22.51 19.11 -2.35
CA TYR A 147 21.09 18.80 -2.19
C TYR A 147 20.19 19.57 -3.17
N ASP A 148 20.64 20.71 -3.70
CA ASP A 148 19.84 21.48 -4.65
C ASP A 148 19.79 20.79 -6.01
N LEU A 149 20.91 20.21 -6.48
CA LEU A 149 20.88 19.37 -7.68
C LEU A 149 20.02 18.12 -7.48
N TYR A 150 20.06 17.50 -6.29
CA TYR A 150 19.21 16.35 -5.99
C TYR A 150 17.72 16.71 -6.13
N LYS A 151 17.29 17.86 -5.58
CA LYS A 151 15.91 18.35 -5.72
C LYS A 151 15.56 18.67 -7.16
N GLN A 152 16.46 19.33 -7.90
CA GLN A 152 16.24 19.64 -9.31
C GLN A 152 16.01 18.36 -10.12
N ILE A 153 16.86 17.35 -9.95
CA ILE A 153 16.71 16.07 -10.65
C ILE A 153 15.42 15.36 -10.24
N ALA A 154 15.05 15.40 -8.96
CA ALA A 154 13.79 14.81 -8.49
C ALA A 154 12.56 15.46 -9.16
N ASP A 155 12.59 16.79 -9.32
CA ASP A 155 11.54 17.55 -9.99
C ASP A 155 11.52 17.28 -11.51
N GLU A 156 12.67 17.26 -12.17
CA GLU A 156 12.77 16.99 -13.62
C GLU A 156 12.36 15.55 -13.99
N SER A 157 12.80 14.57 -13.19
CA SER A 157 12.51 13.16 -13.44
C SER A 157 11.13 12.72 -12.95
N GLN A 158 10.52 13.49 -12.04
CA GLN A 158 9.34 13.09 -11.29
C GLN A 158 9.52 11.73 -10.60
N ASP A 159 10.75 11.40 -10.18
CA ASP A 159 11.06 10.11 -9.55
C ASP A 159 10.32 9.97 -8.20
N PRO A 160 9.45 8.97 -8.02
CA PRO A 160 8.67 8.82 -6.79
C PRO A 160 9.51 8.57 -5.54
N GLU A 161 10.68 7.93 -5.67
CA GLU A 161 11.56 7.62 -4.54
C GLU A 161 12.38 8.84 -4.10
N MET A 162 12.84 9.65 -5.05
CA MET A 162 13.52 10.91 -4.75
C MET A 162 12.56 11.91 -4.09
N ASN A 163 11.38 12.11 -4.68
CA ASN A 163 10.36 13.01 -4.15
C ASN A 163 9.89 12.61 -2.74
N ARG A 164 9.76 11.30 -2.52
CA ARG A 164 9.50 10.71 -1.20
C ARG A 164 10.58 11.08 -0.19
N SER A 165 11.85 10.96 -0.58
CA SER A 165 12.99 11.23 0.28
C SER A 165 13.04 12.72 0.66
N ILE A 166 12.90 13.61 -0.33
CA ILE A 166 12.82 15.06 -0.12
C ILE A 166 11.73 15.42 0.89
N LYS A 167 10.51 14.88 0.73
CA LYS A 167 9.40 15.14 1.64
C LYS A 167 9.75 14.81 3.10
N ILE A 168 10.39 13.66 3.34
CA ILE A 168 10.82 13.27 4.69
C ILE A 168 11.88 14.25 5.22
N ILE A 169 12.87 14.60 4.41
CA ILE A 169 13.95 15.50 4.82
C ILE A 169 13.39 16.86 5.19
N GLU A 170 12.51 17.43 4.38
CA GLU A 170 11.94 18.76 4.60
C GLU A 170 11.04 18.78 5.84
N GLN A 171 10.24 17.73 6.06
CA GLN A 171 9.30 17.66 7.17
C GLN A 171 9.97 17.37 8.52
N TYR A 172 11.02 16.54 8.55
CA TYR A 172 11.64 16.04 9.78
C TYR A 172 13.09 16.52 9.98
N SER A 173 13.56 17.48 9.17
CA SER A 173 14.96 17.92 9.11
C SER A 173 15.63 18.24 10.46
N ALA A 174 14.89 18.79 11.42
CA ALA A 174 15.47 19.23 12.69
C ALA A 174 15.98 18.04 13.52
N ASP A 175 15.17 16.97 13.58
CA ASP A 175 15.34 15.89 14.55
C ASP A 175 15.58 14.52 13.90
N LEU A 176 15.70 14.47 12.56
CA LEU A 176 15.74 13.23 11.77
C LEU A 176 16.72 12.17 12.32
N PRO A 177 17.98 12.49 12.68
CA PRO A 177 18.90 11.49 13.23
C PRO A 177 18.43 10.90 14.56
N GLU A 178 17.87 11.73 15.45
CA GLU A 178 17.36 11.26 16.74
C GLU A 178 16.09 10.41 16.57
N LEU A 179 15.17 10.88 15.72
CA LEU A 179 13.95 10.17 15.37
C LEU A 179 14.27 8.78 14.80
N PHE A 180 15.22 8.67 13.89
CA PHE A 180 15.58 7.39 13.29
C PHE A 180 16.34 6.48 14.27
N ALA A 181 17.14 7.04 15.17
CA ALA A 181 17.72 6.29 16.28
C ALA A 181 16.65 5.76 17.25
N LYS A 182 15.57 6.52 17.51
CA LYS A 182 14.40 6.03 18.26
C LYS A 182 13.71 4.87 17.51
N LEU A 183 13.44 5.04 16.20
CA LEU A 183 12.82 3.98 15.39
C LEU A 183 13.61 2.66 15.45
N ARG A 184 14.94 2.73 15.32
CA ARG A 184 15.80 1.53 15.42
C ARG A 184 15.79 0.89 16.80
N ARG A 185 15.74 1.68 17.88
CA ARG A 185 15.66 1.16 19.27
C ARG A 185 14.33 0.46 19.55
N ASN A 186 13.24 0.93 18.94
CA ASN A 186 11.91 0.37 19.12
C ASN A 186 11.57 -0.73 18.10
N ALA A 187 12.44 -0.96 17.12
CA ALA A 187 12.26 -2.02 16.14
C ALA A 187 12.51 -3.39 16.80
N VAL A 188 11.56 -4.31 16.62
CA VAL A 188 11.70 -5.71 17.04
C VAL A 188 11.88 -6.61 15.81
N THR A 189 12.60 -7.72 16.00
CA THR A 189 12.87 -8.70 14.95
C THR A 189 11.86 -9.84 14.93
N ASP A 190 11.24 -10.13 16.08
CA ASP A 190 10.16 -11.10 16.19
C ASP A 190 8.82 -10.34 16.24
N GLU A 191 7.91 -10.69 15.33
CA GLU A 191 6.59 -10.09 15.26
C GLU A 191 5.74 -10.39 16.50
N LEU A 192 5.98 -11.51 17.18
CA LEU A 192 5.26 -11.89 18.40
C LEU A 192 5.56 -10.96 19.58
N GLU A 193 6.68 -10.24 19.54
CA GLU A 193 7.05 -9.25 20.57
C GLU A 193 6.50 -7.85 20.27
N ALA A 194 5.92 -7.66 19.09
CA ALA A 194 5.46 -6.37 18.62
C ALA A 194 4.11 -5.99 19.20
N THR A 195 3.93 -4.71 19.50
CA THR A 195 2.61 -4.12 19.76
C THR A 195 1.99 -3.60 18.45
N ILE A 196 2.83 -3.34 17.45
CA ILE A 196 2.40 -2.88 16.14
C ILE A 196 3.26 -3.46 15.02
N THR A 197 2.62 -3.97 13.98
CA THR A 197 3.27 -4.30 12.71
C THR A 197 3.01 -3.21 11.68
N LEU A 198 4.07 -2.77 11.01
CA LEU A 198 4.01 -1.78 9.95
C LEU A 198 4.48 -2.37 8.62
N SER A 199 3.72 -2.09 7.57
CA SER A 199 4.05 -2.53 6.22
C SER A 199 3.47 -1.58 5.18
N THR A 200 4.07 -1.56 4.00
CA THR A 200 3.30 -1.13 2.82
C THR A 200 2.30 -2.22 2.45
N ALA A 201 1.16 -1.85 1.86
CA ALA A 201 0.20 -2.80 1.30
C ALA A 201 0.82 -3.68 0.19
N HIS A 202 1.88 -3.20 -0.45
CA HIS A 202 2.64 -3.94 -1.44
C HIS A 202 3.41 -5.12 -0.83
N ARG A 203 4.05 -4.89 0.32
CA ARG A 203 4.84 -5.91 1.04
C ARG A 203 3.97 -6.86 1.85
N SER A 204 2.70 -6.50 2.10
CA SER A 204 1.78 -7.35 2.86
C SER A 204 1.14 -8.48 2.04
N LYS A 205 1.33 -8.51 0.72
CA LYS A 205 0.75 -9.55 -0.13
C LYS A 205 1.23 -10.94 0.33
N GLY A 206 0.27 -11.80 0.66
CA GLY A 206 0.53 -13.15 1.16
C GLY A 206 0.59 -13.25 2.70
N LEU A 207 0.62 -12.13 3.40
CA LEU A 207 0.53 -12.07 4.87
C LEU A 207 -0.93 -11.84 5.31
N GLU A 208 -1.18 -11.95 6.61
CA GLU A 208 -2.49 -11.77 7.23
C GLU A 208 -2.36 -11.49 8.73
N TRP A 209 -3.30 -10.71 9.28
CA TRP A 209 -3.31 -10.33 10.70
C TRP A 209 -4.74 -10.24 11.24
N ASP A 210 -4.90 -10.47 12.54
CA ASP A 210 -6.17 -10.35 13.23
C ASP A 210 -6.79 -8.96 13.07
N ALA A 211 -6.02 -7.90 13.32
CA ALA A 211 -6.48 -6.52 13.26
C ALA A 211 -5.63 -5.70 12.28
N VAL A 212 -6.26 -5.19 11.22
CA VAL A 212 -5.61 -4.38 10.19
C VAL A 212 -6.28 -3.03 10.08
N GLN A 213 -5.48 -1.98 10.11
CA GLN A 213 -5.87 -0.61 9.80
C GLN A 213 -5.25 -0.19 8.47
N LEU A 214 -6.08 0.33 7.58
CA LEU A 214 -5.62 1.02 6.37
C LEU A 214 -5.23 2.45 6.76
N ALA A 215 -4.02 2.87 6.38
CA ALA A 215 -3.60 4.25 6.59
C ALA A 215 -4.32 5.21 5.63
N GLU A 216 -4.30 6.51 5.94
CA GLU A 216 -4.94 7.55 5.14
C GLU A 216 -4.13 7.97 3.90
N ASP A 217 -2.94 7.39 3.67
CA ASP A 217 -2.05 7.75 2.57
C ASP A 217 -2.42 7.11 1.21
N PHE A 218 -3.60 6.49 1.09
CA PHE A 218 -4.19 6.01 -0.17
C PHE A 218 -4.95 7.14 -0.88
N THR A 219 -4.25 8.15 -1.36
CA THR A 219 -4.87 9.42 -1.78
C THR A 219 -5.45 9.45 -3.20
N PHE A 220 -5.66 8.30 -3.85
CA PHE A 220 -6.27 8.29 -5.20
C PHE A 220 -7.78 8.49 -5.11
N ASP A 221 -8.34 9.31 -5.99
CA ASP A 221 -9.80 9.45 -6.15
C ASP A 221 -10.30 8.32 -7.06
N PRO A 222 -11.06 7.32 -6.55
CA PRO A 222 -11.49 6.18 -7.34
C PRO A 222 -12.50 6.53 -8.44
N PHE A 223 -13.16 7.68 -8.35
CA PHE A 223 -14.28 8.07 -9.23
C PHE A 223 -13.98 9.27 -10.13
N ASN A 224 -12.75 9.78 -10.09
CA ASN A 224 -12.29 10.81 -11.01
C ASN A 224 -12.30 10.30 -12.48
N PRO A 225 -13.07 10.92 -13.39
CA PRO A 225 -13.13 10.52 -14.80
C PRO A 225 -11.82 10.74 -15.57
N GLU A 226 -10.92 11.59 -15.05
CA GLU A 226 -9.60 11.84 -15.64
C GLU A 226 -8.57 10.76 -15.30
N ASN A 227 -8.95 9.77 -14.49
CA ASN A 227 -8.09 8.63 -14.20
C ASN A 227 -7.71 7.88 -15.47
N GLU A 228 -6.44 7.50 -15.58
CA GLU A 228 -6.01 6.50 -16.54
C GLU A 228 -6.39 5.10 -16.02
N LYS A 229 -6.87 4.24 -16.94
CA LYS A 229 -7.38 2.91 -16.59
C LYS A 229 -6.37 2.03 -15.85
N GLU A 230 -5.13 1.94 -16.36
CA GLU A 230 -4.14 1.02 -15.79
C GLU A 230 -3.69 1.47 -14.38
N PRO A 231 -3.26 2.72 -14.13
CA PRO A 231 -2.97 3.19 -12.77
C PRO A 231 -4.14 3.02 -11.81
N TRP A 232 -5.38 3.29 -12.25
CA TRP A 232 -6.57 3.06 -11.44
C TRP A 232 -6.73 1.58 -11.06
N ILE A 233 -6.51 0.65 -11.99
CA ILE A 233 -6.52 -0.80 -11.70
C ILE A 233 -5.46 -1.15 -10.64
N ASP A 234 -4.26 -0.58 -10.73
CA ASP A 234 -3.18 -0.84 -9.76
C ASP A 234 -3.57 -0.39 -8.34
N GLU A 235 -4.14 0.81 -8.20
CA GLU A 235 -4.59 1.33 -6.91
C GLU A 235 -5.75 0.50 -6.33
N MET A 236 -6.71 0.11 -7.18
CA MET A 236 -7.82 -0.75 -6.77
C MET A 236 -7.37 -2.17 -6.39
N ASN A 237 -6.39 -2.74 -7.10
CA ASN A 237 -5.75 -4.01 -6.74
C ASN A 237 -5.06 -3.90 -5.38
N LEU A 238 -4.32 -2.81 -5.15
CA LEU A 238 -3.59 -2.61 -3.91
C LEU A 238 -4.54 -2.44 -2.71
N LEU A 239 -5.61 -1.68 -2.87
CA LEU A 239 -6.63 -1.52 -1.83
C LEU A 239 -7.33 -2.85 -1.54
N TYR A 240 -7.67 -3.63 -2.57
CA TYR A 240 -8.22 -4.99 -2.41
C TYR A 240 -7.25 -5.91 -1.66
N VAL A 241 -5.96 -5.90 -2.01
CA VAL A 241 -4.94 -6.66 -1.29
C VAL A 241 -4.90 -6.24 0.18
N ALA A 242 -4.89 -4.94 0.48
CA ALA A 242 -4.82 -4.42 1.83
C ALA A 242 -6.03 -4.82 2.68
N CYS A 243 -7.26 -4.64 2.16
CA CYS A 243 -8.50 -5.04 2.84
C CYS A 243 -8.52 -6.53 3.18
N THR A 244 -8.04 -7.37 2.25
CA THR A 244 -8.06 -8.83 2.39
C THR A 244 -6.93 -9.38 3.26
N ARG A 245 -6.16 -8.53 3.95
CA ARG A 245 -5.16 -8.97 4.96
C ARG A 245 -5.77 -9.14 6.35
N ALA A 246 -6.92 -8.52 6.62
CA ALA A 246 -7.59 -8.59 7.92
C ALA A 246 -8.27 -9.96 8.13
N MET A 247 -8.09 -10.57 9.29
CA MET A 247 -8.72 -11.85 9.65
C MET A 247 -9.88 -11.70 10.65
N ARG A 248 -9.88 -10.65 11.48
CA ARG A 248 -10.93 -10.38 12.48
C ARG A 248 -11.49 -8.95 12.38
N VAL A 249 -10.62 -7.93 12.34
CA VAL A 249 -11.05 -6.52 12.31
C VAL A 249 -10.33 -5.78 11.19
N LEU A 250 -11.11 -5.14 10.32
CA LEU A 250 -10.61 -4.20 9.32
C LEU A 250 -11.06 -2.78 9.67
N ALA A 251 -10.11 -1.92 10.00
CA ALA A 251 -10.34 -0.47 10.07
C ALA A 251 -10.07 0.15 8.70
N VAL A 252 -11.13 0.67 8.07
CA VAL A 252 -11.09 1.26 6.73
C VAL A 252 -10.70 2.74 6.79
N ASN A 253 -9.99 3.20 5.75
CA ASN A 253 -9.61 4.61 5.57
C ASN A 253 -10.67 5.40 4.78
N SER A 254 -10.43 6.71 4.59
CA SER A 254 -11.32 7.59 3.84
C SER A 254 -11.64 7.11 2.42
N THR A 255 -10.65 6.65 1.65
CA THR A 255 -10.81 6.16 0.28
C THR A 255 -11.73 4.94 0.20
N MET A 256 -11.58 3.98 1.11
CA MET A 256 -12.48 2.83 1.17
C MET A 256 -13.88 3.24 1.63
N LEU A 257 -14.02 4.19 2.56
CA LEU A 257 -15.33 4.74 2.94
C LEU A 257 -16.04 5.40 1.75
N GLU A 258 -15.31 6.08 0.87
CA GLU A 258 -15.85 6.65 -0.37
C GLU A 258 -16.38 5.56 -1.30
N ILE A 259 -15.59 4.50 -1.54
CA ILE A 259 -15.99 3.35 -2.35
C ILE A 259 -17.24 2.68 -1.77
N MET A 260 -17.28 2.46 -0.45
CA MET A 260 -18.43 1.88 0.23
C MET A 260 -19.68 2.74 0.05
N LYS A 261 -19.54 4.07 0.19
CA LYS A 261 -20.63 5.02 0.02
C LYS A 261 -21.14 5.03 -1.42
N GLU A 262 -20.24 5.11 -2.41
CA GLU A 262 -20.61 5.09 -3.83
C GLU A 262 -21.34 3.79 -4.17
N PHE A 263 -20.87 2.66 -3.67
CA PHE A 263 -21.51 1.36 -3.90
C PHE A 263 -22.95 1.33 -3.36
N VAL A 264 -23.14 1.80 -2.12
CA VAL A 264 -24.47 1.86 -1.49
C VAL A 264 -25.37 2.85 -2.22
N ASP A 265 -24.88 4.02 -2.59
CA ASP A 265 -25.68 5.02 -3.29
C ASP A 265 -26.12 4.53 -4.68
N ARG A 266 -25.28 3.78 -5.41
CA ARG A 266 -25.67 3.15 -6.70
C ARG A 266 -26.65 2.00 -6.51
N ARG A 267 -26.44 1.15 -5.50
CA ARG A 267 -27.33 0.03 -5.18
C ARG A 267 -28.72 0.52 -4.79
N ASP A 268 -28.79 1.57 -3.99
CA ASP A 268 -30.03 2.15 -3.48
C ASP A 268 -30.67 3.13 -4.48
N GLY A 269 -30.10 3.27 -5.69
CA GLY A 269 -30.63 4.11 -6.77
C GLY A 269 -30.47 5.63 -6.56
N ARG A 270 -29.73 6.06 -5.53
CA ARG A 270 -29.42 7.48 -5.28
C ARG A 270 -28.47 8.06 -6.31
N LYS A 271 -27.58 7.23 -6.85
CA LYS A 271 -26.73 7.54 -8.00
C LYS A 271 -27.01 6.57 -9.14
N PRO A 272 -26.93 7.02 -10.40
CA PRO A 272 -27.08 6.12 -11.54
C PRO A 272 -25.95 5.08 -11.54
N ASN A 273 -26.26 3.85 -11.95
CA ASN A 273 -25.26 2.80 -12.12
C ASN A 273 -24.50 2.98 -13.45
N THR A 274 -23.74 4.08 -13.54
CA THR A 274 -22.95 4.43 -14.73
C THR A 274 -21.64 3.66 -14.73
N PRO A 275 -21.23 3.05 -15.86
CA PRO A 275 -19.91 2.42 -15.97
C PRO A 275 -18.78 3.39 -15.63
N MET A 276 -17.66 2.86 -15.11
CA MET A 276 -16.45 3.65 -14.88
C MET A 276 -15.94 4.23 -16.22
N VAL A 277 -15.65 5.52 -16.22
CA VAL A 277 -15.07 6.24 -17.37
C VAL A 277 -13.61 6.54 -17.05
N PHE A 278 -12.75 6.38 -18.04
CA PHE A 278 -11.32 6.63 -17.92
C PHE A 278 -10.87 7.56 -19.04
N ARG A 279 -9.87 8.39 -18.72
CA ARG A 279 -9.19 9.22 -19.71
C ARG A 279 -8.58 8.33 -20.79
N LYS A 280 -8.92 8.62 -22.05
CA LYS A 280 -8.27 7.97 -23.19
C LYS A 280 -6.84 8.49 -23.30
N LYS A 281 -5.85 7.60 -23.34
CA LYS A 281 -4.49 8.01 -23.72
C LYS A 281 -4.56 8.65 -25.10
N GLN A 282 -4.13 9.91 -25.20
CA GLN A 282 -3.80 10.48 -26.50
C GLN A 282 -2.65 9.63 -27.04
N VAL A 283 -2.92 8.84 -28.08
CA VAL A 283 -1.86 8.22 -28.85
C VAL A 283 -1.10 9.39 -29.47
N ALA A 284 0.13 9.63 -29.02
CA ALA A 284 1.00 10.59 -29.69
C ALA A 284 1.06 10.19 -31.16
N ALA A 285 0.63 11.07 -32.05
CA ALA A 285 0.77 10.86 -33.48
C ALA A 285 2.28 10.69 -33.75
N ALA A 286 2.63 9.49 -34.24
CA ALA A 286 3.98 9.16 -34.69
C ALA A 286 4.35 9.96 -35.95
#